data_AF-A0A945SB57-F1
#
_entry.id   AF-A0A945SB57-F1
#
_cell.length_a   1.000
_cell.length_b   1.000
_cell.length_c   1.000
_cell.angle_alpha   90.00
_cell.angle_beta   90.00
_cell.angle_gamma   90.00
#
_symmetry.space_group_name_H-M   'P 1'
#
loop_
_entity.id
_entity.type
_entity.pdbx_description
1 polymer ?
#
loop_
_entity_poly.entity_id
_entity_poly.type
_entity_poly.pdbx_seq_one_letter_code
_entity_poly.pdbx_strand_id
1 'polypeptide(L)' 'MARKSSHPSNRWGIRQKICSEFGVSREQIKEWAENGTIRTVKFAGGCRQGRRVYCLDDCAAALERLAVGLEPEIRRR' A
#
# COMPACT_ATOMS: atom_id res chain seq x y z
N MET A 1 -29.24 2.98 -14.20
CA MET A 1 -28.04 2.11 -14.09
C MET A 1 -26.80 2.98 -14.21
N ALA A 2 -26.25 3.45 -13.08
CA ALA A 2 -25.03 4.27 -13.09
C ALA A 2 -23.80 3.37 -13.09
N ARG A 3 -23.13 3.26 -14.24
CA ARG A 3 -21.80 2.64 -14.33
C ARG A 3 -20.84 3.52 -13.52
N LYS A 4 -20.51 3.10 -12.30
CA LYS A 4 -19.41 3.69 -11.53
C LYS A 4 -18.13 3.41 -12.30
N SER A 5 -17.67 4.43 -13.00
CA SER A 5 -16.38 4.47 -13.67
C SER A 5 -15.31 4.02 -12.68
N SER A 6 -14.72 2.86 -12.95
CA SER A 6 -13.48 2.39 -12.34
C SER A 6 -12.35 3.37 -12.71
N HIS A 7 -12.33 4.54 -12.09
CA HIS A 7 -11.10 5.29 -11.97
C HIS A 7 -10.32 4.58 -10.86
N PRO A 8 -9.18 3.93 -11.15
CA PRO A 8 -8.23 3.59 -10.10
C PRO A 8 -7.76 4.93 -9.54
N SER A 9 -8.51 5.44 -8.56
CA SER A 9 -8.26 6.73 -7.94
C SER A 9 -7.05 6.51 -7.07
N ASN A 10 -5.85 6.55 -7.66
CA ASN A 10 -4.55 6.32 -7.03
C ASN A 10 -4.63 6.80 -5.58
N ARG A 11 -4.89 5.87 -4.66
CA ARG A 11 -5.46 6.24 -3.38
C ARG A 11 -4.27 6.47 -2.48
N TRP A 12 -3.91 7.72 -2.20
CA TRP A 12 -2.72 8.02 -1.40
C TRP A 12 -3.06 8.07 0.08
N GLY A 13 -2.25 7.43 0.92
CA GLY A 13 -2.43 7.39 2.37
C GLY A 13 -1.13 7.67 3.10
N ILE A 14 -1.24 8.25 4.30
CA ILE A 14 -0.10 8.30 5.24
C ILE A 14 0.13 6.91 5.84
N ARG A 15 1.36 6.67 6.31
CA ARG A 15 1.75 5.39 6.95
C ARG A 15 0.76 4.89 8.00
N GLN A 16 0.24 5.79 8.85
CA GLN A 16 -0.73 5.43 9.89
C GLN A 16 -2.03 4.84 9.32
N LYS A 17 -2.52 5.39 8.21
CA LYS A 17 -3.71 4.88 7.54
C LYS A 17 -3.47 3.48 6.99
N ILE A 18 -2.30 3.25 6.39
CA ILE A 18 -1.92 1.95 5.83
C ILE A 18 -1.80 0.89 6.92
N CYS A 19 -1.12 1.21 8.03
CA CYS A 19 -1.06 0.32 9.19
C CYS A 19 -2.46 -0.04 9.71
N SER A 20 -3.39 0.94 9.75
CA SER A 20 -4.73 0.73 10.26
C SER A 20 -5.68 0.01 9.29
N GLU A 21 -5.58 0.26 7.98
CA GLU A 21 -6.45 -0.36 6.97
C GLU A 21 -5.98 -1.77 6.59
N PHE A 22 -4.67 -1.99 6.50
CA PHE A 22 -4.09 -3.24 6.00
C PHE A 22 -3.43 -4.10 7.08
N GLY A 23 -3.35 -3.62 8.33
CA GLY A 23 -2.75 -4.36 9.43
C GLY A 23 -1.23 -4.56 9.32
N VAL A 24 -0.55 -3.78 8.46
CA VAL A 24 0.88 -3.96 8.18
C VAL A 24 1.77 -3.10 9.09
N SER A 25 2.94 -3.63 9.44
CA SER A 25 3.92 -2.94 10.26
C SER A 25 4.55 -1.73 9.56
N ARG A 26 4.97 -0.74 10.36
CA ARG A 26 5.64 0.46 9.85
C ARG A 26 6.94 0.15 9.13
N GLU A 27 7.64 -0.89 9.58
CA GLU A 27 8.88 -1.39 8.97
C GLU A 27 8.60 -2.01 7.61
N GLN A 28 7.56 -2.83 7.50
CA GLN A 28 7.17 -3.46 6.24
C GLN A 28 6.78 -2.43 5.17
N ILE A 29 6.04 -1.38 5.55
CA ILE A 29 5.75 -0.26 4.62
C ILE A 29 7.04 0.46 4.18
N LYS A 30 8.02 0.58 5.09
CA LYS A 30 9.32 1.20 4.78
C LYS A 30 10.10 0.35 3.79
N GLU A 31 10.18 -0.96 4.05
CA GLU A 31 10.82 -1.94 3.17
C GLU A 31 10.20 -1.94 1.78
N TRP A 32 8.86 -1.97 1.68
CA TRP A 32 8.16 -1.86 0.40
C TRP A 32 8.49 -0.58 -0.36
N ALA A 33 8.64 0.54 0.34
CA ALA A 33 9.01 1.80 -0.29
C ALA A 33 10.48 1.83 -0.72
N GLU A 34 11.38 1.22 0.07
CA GLU A 34 12.83 1.13 -0.23
C GLU A 34 13.11 0.16 -1.39
N ASN A 35 12.37 -0.95 -1.47
CA ASN A 35 12.46 -1.95 -2.54
C ASN A 35 11.72 -1.52 -3.83
N GLY A 36 11.05 -0.36 -3.82
CA GLY A 36 10.25 0.12 -4.96
C GLY A 36 8.97 -0.70 -5.22
N THR A 37 8.56 -1.54 -4.26
CA THR A 37 7.31 -2.31 -4.30
C THR A 37 6.08 -1.40 -4.27
N ILE A 38 6.16 -0.29 -3.52
CA ILE A 38 5.08 0.71 -3.45
C ILE A 38 5.57 2.10 -3.82
N ARG A 39 4.74 2.87 -4.52
CA ARG A 39 5.04 4.26 -4.82
C ARG A 39 4.88 5.13 -3.56
N THR A 40 5.82 6.04 -3.36
CA THR A 40 5.78 7.05 -2.29
C THR A 40 5.98 8.45 -2.86
N VAL A 41 5.27 9.42 -2.30
CA VAL A 41 5.42 10.84 -2.63
C VAL A 41 5.72 11.62 -1.36
N LYS A 42 6.73 12.48 -1.43
CA LYS A 42 7.07 13.41 -0.35
C LYS A 42 6.40 14.76 -0.64
N PHE A 43 5.65 15.29 0.32
CA PHE A 43 5.10 16.64 0.21
C PHE A 43 6.23 17.67 0.24
N ALA A 44 6.37 18.43 -0.85
CA ALA A 44 7.44 19.40 -1.05
C ALA A 44 7.11 20.82 -0.53
N GLY A 45 5.85 21.13 -0.21
CA GLY A 45 5.44 22.48 0.20
C GLY A 45 4.31 22.54 1.23
N GLY A 46 4.26 23.66 1.97
CA GLY A 46 3.22 24.01 2.94
C GLY A 46 3.43 23.43 4.35
N CYS A 47 2.42 23.57 5.21
CA CYS A 47 2.42 23.14 6.62
C CYS A 47 2.60 21.61 6.83
N ARG A 48 2.63 20.83 5.73
CA ARG A 48 2.86 19.37 5.72
C ARG A 48 4.17 18.98 5.01
N GLN A 49 5.07 19.94 4.81
CA GLN A 49 6.39 19.70 4.22
C GLN A 49 7.11 18.58 4.98
N GLY A 50 7.66 17.61 4.24
CA GLY A 50 8.35 16.45 4.80
C GLY A 50 7.48 15.23 5.10
N ARG A 51 6.14 15.34 5.07
CA ARG A 51 5.26 14.15 5.17
C ARG A 51 5.37 13.31 3.90
N ARG A 52 5.47 11.98 4.09
CA ARG A 52 5.39 10.99 3.01
C ARG A 52 4.01 10.35 2.99
N VAL A 53 3.47 10.21 1.79
CA VAL A 53 2.29 9.38 1.51
C VAL A 53 2.70 8.24 0.60
N TYR A 54 1.93 7.18 0.63
CA TYR A 54 2.17 5.95 -0.13
C TYR A 54 0.90 5.58 -0.88
N CYS A 55 1.08 4.93 -2.02
CA CYS A 55 -0.03 4.44 -2.82
C CYS A 55 -0.67 3.22 -2.13
N LEU A 56 -1.95 3.34 -1.77
CA LEU A 56 -2.71 2.29 -1.10
C LEU A 56 -2.96 1.11 -2.04
N ASP A 57 -3.13 1.36 -3.34
CA ASP A 57 -3.30 0.30 -4.35
C ASP A 57 -2.04 -0.58 -4.45
N ASP A 58 -0.84 0.04 -4.47
CA ASP A 58 0.40 -0.72 -4.45
C ASP A 58 0.58 -1.47 -3.12
N CYS A 59 0.18 -0.87 -1.98
CA CYS A 59 0.23 -1.53 -0.68
C CYS A 59 -0.69 -2.76 -0.63
N ALA A 60 -1.91 -2.65 -1.17
CA ALA A 60 -2.85 -3.75 -1.27
C ALA A 60 -2.28 -4.87 -2.15
N ALA A 61 -1.74 -4.53 -3.32
CA ALA A 61 -1.14 -5.50 -4.23
C ALA A 61 0.15 -6.13 -3.66
N ALA A 62 0.91 -5.41 -2.84
CA ALA A 62 2.06 -5.96 -2.12
C ALA A 62 1.61 -6.94 -1.03
N LEU A 63 0.56 -6.59 -0.29
CA LEU A 63 -0.02 -7.46 0.73
C LEU A 63 -0.62 -8.73 0.11
N GLU A 64 -1.36 -8.62 -0.99
CA GLU A 64 -1.89 -9.78 -1.72
C GLU A 64 -0.76 -10.68 -2.23
N ARG A 65 0.34 -10.12 -2.75
CA ARG A 65 1.51 -10.92 -3.14
C ARG A 65 2.17 -11.64 -1.97
N LEU A 66 2.26 -10.99 -0.80
CA LEU A 66 2.74 -11.67 0.40
C LEU A 66 1.78 -12.76 0.85
N ALA A 67 0.47 -12.52 0.81
CA ALA A 67 -0.56 -13.50 1.17
C ALA A 67 -0.60 -14.68 0.20
N VAL A 68 -0.41 -14.45 -1.10
CA VAL A 68 -0.32 -15.49 -2.14
C VAL A 68 1.04 -16.20 -2.10
N GLY A 69 2.12 -15.53 -1.74
CA GLY A 69 3.39 -16.19 -1.40
C GLY A 69 3.31 -17.03 -0.12
N LEU A 70 2.30 -16.77 0.71
CA LEU A 70 1.87 -17.54 1.87
C LEU A 70 0.65 -18.44 1.56
N GLU A 71 0.23 -18.61 0.30
CA GLU A 71 -0.70 -19.69 -0.05
C GLU A 71 0.05 -20.98 0.28
N PRO A 72 -0.38 -21.66 1.35
CA PRO A 72 0.43 -22.68 1.93
C PRO A 72 0.35 -23.89 1.01
N GLU A 73 1.42 -24.65 0.99
CA GLU A 73 1.53 -26.00 0.46
C GLU A 73 0.57 -26.98 1.20
N ILE A 74 -0.67 -26.58 1.52
CA ILE A 74 -1.73 -27.37 2.15
C ILE A 74 -2.72 -27.81 1.06
N ARG A 75 -2.19 -28.39 -0.02
CA ARG A 75 -3.01 -29.16 -0.97
C ARG A 75 -2.23 -30.22 -1.75
N ARG A 76 -1.20 -30.79 -1.12
CA ARG A 76 -0.60 -32.06 -1.57
C ARG A 76 -0.48 -33.02 -0.38
N ARG A 77 -1.61 -33.52 0.09
CA ARG A 77 -1.71 -34.85 0.68
C ARG A 77 -2.82 -35.60 -0.03
#